data_AF-A0A2N5A629-F1
#
_entry.id   AF-A0A2N5A629-F1
#
_cell.length_a   1.000
_cell.length_b   1.000
_cell.length_c   1.000
_cell.angle_alpha   90.00
_cell.angle_beta   90.00
_cell.angle_gamma   90.00
#
_symmetry.space_group_name_H-M   'P 1'
#
loop_
_entity.id
_entity.type
_entity.pdbx_description
1 polymer ?
#
loop_
_entity_poly.entity_id
_entity_poly.type
_entity_poly.pdbx_seq_one_letter_code
_entity_poly.pdbx_strand_id
1 'polypeptide(L)'
;SPLAQVYSGHQFGAWAGQLGDGRGILLGEQQLADGRRYDWHLKGAGLTPYSRMGDGRAVLRSTIRESLASEAMHALGIPTTRALAMVTSDTPIYRERVEPGAMLMRVAESHVRFGHFEHFYYRREPQKVQQLADYVIRHHWPQLQDEADKYLLWFRGVVTRTAQTIASWQTVGFAHGVMNTDNMSILGLTIDYGPYGFLDDFQPDFICNHSDYQGRYSFENQPAVGLWNLQRLAQSLSPFISAEALNAALDEYQHALLTAYGQRMRDKL
;
A
#
# COMPACT_ATOMS: atom_id res chain seq x y z
N SER A 1 -7.22 -1.64 21.96
CA SER A 1 -5.94 -2.30 22.31
C SER A 1 -4.92 -1.85 21.28
N PRO A 2 -4.28 -0.69 21.48
CA PRO A 2 -3.40 -0.12 20.46
C PRO A 2 -2.17 -0.99 20.20
N LEU A 3 -1.77 -1.10 18.94
CA LEU A 3 -0.58 -1.85 18.54
C LEU A 3 0.15 -1.16 17.37
N ALA A 4 1.43 -1.44 17.25
CA ALA A 4 2.23 -1.09 16.08
C ALA A 4 2.57 -2.40 15.34
N GLN A 5 2.32 -2.45 14.04
CA GLN A 5 2.56 -3.64 13.23
C GLN A 5 4.03 -3.74 12.82
N VAL A 6 4.54 -4.96 12.71
CA VAL A 6 5.84 -5.24 12.10
C VAL A 6 5.66 -5.64 10.64
N TYR A 7 6.51 -5.09 9.79
CA TYR A 7 6.66 -5.51 8.41
C TYR A 7 8.09 -5.19 7.93
N SER A 8 8.41 -5.61 6.73
CA SER A 8 9.64 -5.31 6.02
C SER A 8 9.31 -4.80 4.63
N GLY A 9 10.30 -4.64 3.76
CA GLY A 9 10.05 -4.34 2.36
C GLY A 9 11.33 -4.12 1.58
N HIS A 10 11.22 -4.30 0.27
CA HIS A 10 12.14 -3.73 -0.70
C HIS A 10 11.86 -2.25 -0.91
N GLN A 11 12.83 -1.40 -0.57
CA GLN A 11 12.81 0.04 -0.82
C GLN A 11 13.70 0.37 -2.01
N PHE A 12 13.15 1.05 -3.03
CA PHE A 12 13.86 1.34 -4.29
C PHE A 12 14.49 0.09 -4.96
N GLY A 13 13.87 -1.08 -4.78
CA GLY A 13 14.33 -2.34 -5.37
C GLY A 13 15.33 -3.13 -4.49
N ALA A 14 15.86 -2.53 -3.42
CA ALA A 14 16.77 -3.19 -2.49
C ALA A 14 16.06 -3.61 -1.21
N TRP A 15 16.42 -4.77 -0.65
CA TRP A 15 15.88 -5.22 0.63
C TRP A 15 16.29 -4.28 1.77
N ALA A 16 15.31 -3.68 2.45
CA ALA A 16 15.57 -2.69 3.51
C ALA A 16 15.60 -3.30 4.92
N GLY A 17 15.46 -4.62 5.07
CA GLY A 17 15.38 -5.28 6.37
C GLY A 17 14.07 -5.00 7.09
N GLN A 18 14.12 -4.93 8.43
CA GLN A 18 12.93 -4.66 9.25
C GLN A 18 12.49 -3.20 9.13
N LEU A 19 11.19 -3.02 8.88
CA LEU A 19 10.46 -1.77 8.93
C LEU A 19 9.41 -1.86 10.05
N GLY A 20 8.14 -1.64 9.74
CA GLY A 20 7.04 -1.60 10.69
C GLY A 20 6.45 -0.21 10.84
N ASP A 21 5.42 -0.11 11.67
CA ASP A 21 4.73 1.13 11.99
C ASP A 21 5.62 2.03 12.86
N GLY A 22 6.61 2.68 12.22
CA GLY A 22 7.62 3.48 12.93
C GLY A 22 7.14 4.84 13.41
N ARG A 23 5.94 5.27 13.01
CA ARG A 23 5.30 6.53 13.43
C ARG A 23 3.78 6.43 13.43
N GLY A 24 3.25 5.22 13.47
CA GLY A 24 1.83 4.92 13.32
C GLY A 24 1.40 3.91 14.38
N ILE A 25 0.14 3.95 14.77
CA ILE A 25 -0.44 2.98 15.69
C ILE A 25 -1.82 2.60 15.17
N LEU A 26 -2.06 1.30 15.01
CA LEU A 26 -3.41 0.78 14.89
C LEU A 26 -4.07 0.85 16.26
N LEU A 27 -5.00 1.78 16.46
CA LEU A 27 -5.71 1.96 17.73
C LEU A 27 -6.65 0.77 18.02
N GLY A 28 -7.22 0.23 16.95
CA GLY A 28 -8.09 -0.93 16.94
C GLY A 28 -8.86 -1.03 15.63
N GLU A 29 -9.74 -2.02 15.57
CA GLU A 29 -10.65 -2.27 14.45
C GLU A 29 -12.07 -1.92 14.89
N GLN A 30 -12.73 -1.02 14.16
CA GLN A 30 -14.14 -0.72 14.33
C GLN A 30 -14.96 -1.72 13.52
N GLN A 31 -15.87 -2.44 14.17
CA GLN A 31 -16.90 -3.21 13.48
C GLN A 31 -18.13 -2.32 13.25
N LEU A 32 -18.58 -2.23 12.00
CA LEU A 32 -19.81 -1.53 11.63
C LEU A 32 -21.04 -2.41 11.82
N ALA A 33 -22.22 -1.80 11.79
CA ALA A 33 -23.50 -2.51 11.94
C ALA A 33 -23.74 -3.57 10.85
N ASP A 34 -23.15 -3.40 9.67
CA ASP A 34 -23.21 -4.36 8.55
C ASP A 34 -22.14 -5.47 8.64
N GLY A 35 -21.37 -5.50 9.72
CA GLY A 35 -20.34 -6.49 9.98
C GLY A 35 -18.96 -6.17 9.37
N ARG A 36 -18.84 -5.16 8.50
CA ARG A 36 -17.54 -4.72 7.97
C ARG A 36 -16.64 -4.22 9.08
N ARG A 37 -15.33 -4.36 8.88
CA ARG A 37 -14.30 -3.92 9.82
C ARG A 37 -13.41 -2.87 9.18
N TYR A 38 -13.08 -1.85 9.97
CA TYR A 38 -12.20 -0.77 9.56
C TYR A 38 -11.13 -0.53 10.62
N ASP A 39 -9.87 -0.56 10.20
CA ASP A 39 -8.73 -0.14 10.97
C ASP A 39 -8.79 1.35 11.26
N TRP A 40 -8.51 1.74 12.50
CA TRP A 40 -8.25 3.13 12.90
C TRP A 40 -6.75 3.29 13.13
N HIS A 41 -6.03 3.77 12.13
CA HIS A 41 -4.59 3.93 12.17
C HIS A 41 -4.21 5.40 12.38
N LEU A 42 -3.68 5.70 13.56
CA LEU A 42 -3.24 7.05 13.92
C LEU A 42 -1.79 7.27 13.48
N LYS A 43 -1.59 7.98 12.37
CA LYS A 43 -0.27 8.39 11.87
C LYS A 43 0.22 9.62 12.63
N GLY A 44 1.49 9.64 13.00
CA GLY A 44 2.11 10.68 13.82
C GLY A 44 1.98 10.46 15.34
N ALA A 45 1.51 9.27 15.76
CA ALA A 45 1.18 8.97 17.15
C ALA A 45 2.38 9.02 18.12
N GLY A 46 3.60 8.85 17.63
CA GLY A 46 4.83 8.86 18.43
C GLY A 46 5.76 7.71 18.08
N LEU A 47 6.78 7.54 18.93
CA LEU A 47 7.77 6.48 18.78
C LEU A 47 7.16 5.09 19.06
N THR A 48 7.67 4.10 18.35
CA THR A 48 7.35 2.68 18.49
C THR A 48 8.65 1.88 18.43
N PRO A 49 8.63 0.56 18.72
CA PRO A 49 9.80 -0.30 18.51
C PRO A 49 10.32 -0.32 17.06
N TYR A 50 9.55 0.22 16.10
CA TYR A 50 9.84 0.22 14.67
C TYR A 50 10.27 1.59 14.13
N SER A 51 10.44 2.61 14.99
CA SER A 51 10.79 3.98 14.57
C SER A 51 12.17 4.11 13.93
N ARG A 52 13.05 3.11 14.12
CA ARG A 52 14.46 3.18 13.71
C ARG A 52 15.09 4.48 14.22
N MET A 53 15.60 5.33 13.33
CA MET A 53 16.20 6.63 13.67
C MET A 53 15.21 7.81 13.55
N GLY A 54 13.94 7.55 13.22
CA GLY A 54 12.91 8.57 13.09
C GLY A 54 12.34 9.01 14.45
N ASP A 55 11.75 10.20 14.49
CA ASP A 55 11.15 10.80 15.69
C ASP A 55 9.74 10.29 16.03
N GLY A 56 9.18 9.41 15.20
CA GLY A 56 7.82 8.90 15.38
C GLY A 56 6.70 9.91 15.07
N ARG A 57 7.03 11.07 14.46
CA ARG A 57 6.08 12.17 14.25
C ARG A 57 5.75 12.39 12.78
N ALA A 58 4.58 12.97 12.56
CA ALA A 58 4.19 13.55 11.28
C ALA A 58 4.11 15.07 11.40
N VAL A 59 4.30 15.76 10.27
CA VAL A 59 4.24 17.22 10.16
C VAL A 59 2.95 17.64 9.47
N LEU A 60 2.46 18.84 9.77
CA LEU A 60 1.17 19.33 9.26
C LEU A 60 1.06 19.30 7.74
N ARG A 61 2.11 19.69 6.99
CA ARG A 61 2.09 19.63 5.52
C ARG A 61 1.82 18.22 4.99
N SER A 62 2.36 17.20 5.68
CA SER A 62 2.26 15.80 5.26
C SER A 62 0.86 15.27 5.53
N THR A 63 0.28 15.61 6.68
CA THR A 63 -1.07 15.16 7.05
C THR A 63 -2.14 15.85 6.20
N ILE A 64 -1.96 17.13 5.85
CA ILE A 64 -2.84 17.84 4.91
C ILE A 64 -2.81 17.17 3.54
N ARG A 65 -1.62 16.96 2.98
CA ARG A 65 -1.45 16.34 1.65
C ARG A 65 -2.06 14.93 1.59
N GLU A 66 -1.78 14.10 2.59
CA GLU A 66 -2.37 12.75 2.66
C GLU A 66 -3.89 12.80 2.79
N SER A 67 -4.44 13.69 3.63
CA SER A 67 -5.89 13.85 3.75
C SER A 67 -6.54 14.25 2.43
N LEU A 68 -5.99 15.23 1.72
CA LEU A 68 -6.52 15.70 0.44
C LEU A 68 -6.47 14.61 -0.62
N ALA A 69 -5.33 13.91 -0.76
CA ALA A 69 -5.18 12.88 -1.77
C ALA A 69 -6.02 11.63 -1.48
N SER A 70 -6.08 11.17 -0.22
CA SER A 70 -6.97 10.09 0.20
C SER A 70 -8.40 10.33 -0.24
N GLU A 71 -8.93 11.52 0.05
CA GLU A 71 -10.34 11.81 -0.24
C GLU A 71 -10.57 12.14 -1.72
N ALA A 72 -9.62 12.79 -2.41
CA ALA A 72 -9.69 13.00 -3.84
C ALA A 72 -9.68 11.68 -4.63
N MET A 73 -8.79 10.74 -4.27
CA MET A 73 -8.73 9.41 -4.89
C MET A 73 -10.03 8.64 -4.67
N HIS A 74 -10.61 8.71 -3.47
CA HIS A 74 -11.91 8.12 -3.19
C HIS A 74 -13.02 8.75 -4.05
N ALA A 75 -13.07 10.09 -4.15
CA ALA A 75 -14.05 10.81 -4.96
C ALA A 75 -13.92 10.51 -6.46
N LEU A 76 -12.70 10.21 -6.94
CA LEU A 76 -12.43 9.73 -8.29
C LEU A 76 -12.78 8.25 -8.52
N GLY A 77 -13.31 7.56 -7.50
CA GLY A 77 -13.64 6.13 -7.59
C GLY A 77 -12.42 5.22 -7.62
N ILE A 78 -11.27 5.68 -7.13
CA ILE A 78 -10.02 4.90 -7.06
C ILE A 78 -9.88 4.29 -5.65
N PRO A 79 -9.63 2.98 -5.52
CA PRO A 79 -9.45 2.33 -4.22
C PRO A 79 -8.32 2.98 -3.42
N THR A 80 -8.62 3.36 -2.17
CA THR A 80 -7.66 4.06 -1.31
C THR A 80 -8.00 3.96 0.17
N THR A 81 -6.99 4.13 1.03
CA THR A 81 -7.19 4.47 2.44
C THR A 81 -7.84 5.85 2.61
N ARG A 82 -8.72 5.99 3.59
CA ARG A 82 -9.50 7.19 3.87
C ARG A 82 -8.89 8.02 4.99
N ALA A 83 -9.16 9.32 4.98
CA ALA A 83 -8.73 10.26 6.01
C ALA A 83 -9.94 10.75 6.81
N LEU A 84 -10.02 10.36 8.08
CA LEU A 84 -11.17 10.68 8.93
C LEU A 84 -11.03 12.04 9.61
N ALA A 85 -9.87 12.32 10.19
CA ALA A 85 -9.62 13.54 10.95
C ALA A 85 -8.12 13.86 11.00
N MET A 86 -7.80 15.15 11.15
CA MET A 86 -6.44 15.65 11.32
C MET A 86 -6.38 16.58 12.53
N VAL A 87 -5.32 16.46 13.32
CA VAL A 87 -5.06 17.31 14.50
C VAL A 87 -3.67 17.91 14.38
N THR A 88 -3.53 19.21 14.67
CA THR A 88 -2.23 19.91 14.74
C THR A 88 -1.85 20.19 16.18
N SER A 89 -0.60 20.61 16.40
CA SER A 89 -0.06 20.96 17.71
C SER A 89 1.08 21.96 17.58
N ASP A 90 1.40 22.64 18.68
CA ASP A 90 2.57 23.52 18.78
C ASP A 90 3.89 22.73 19.00
N THR A 91 3.87 21.38 18.93
CA THR A 91 5.08 20.56 19.09
C THR A 91 6.01 20.79 17.89
N PRO A 92 7.24 21.29 18.08
CA PRO A 92 8.17 21.52 16.99
C PRO A 92 8.75 20.20 16.48
N ILE A 93 8.64 19.95 15.18
CA ILE A 93 9.20 18.79 14.50
C ILE A 93 10.29 19.25 13.53
N TYR A 94 11.46 18.64 13.61
CA TYR A 94 12.63 19.03 12.83
C TYR A 94 12.73 18.21 11.54
N ARG A 95 12.61 18.89 10.39
CA ARG A 95 12.88 18.35 9.04
C ARG A 95 13.90 19.26 8.35
N GLU A 96 13.73 19.58 7.07
CA GLU A 96 14.52 20.63 6.40
C GLU A 96 14.28 22.00 7.05
N ARG A 97 13.09 22.19 7.63
CA ARG A 97 12.69 23.34 8.46
C ARG A 97 12.00 22.82 9.72
N VAL A 98 11.83 23.68 10.71
CA VAL A 98 10.97 23.38 11.86
C VAL A 98 9.52 23.49 11.42
N GLU A 99 8.72 22.45 11.69
CA GLU A 99 7.33 22.35 11.28
C GLU A 99 6.43 21.97 12.46
N PRO A 100 5.15 22.39 12.48
CA PRO A 100 4.23 21.96 13.51
C PRO A 100 3.92 20.46 13.39
N GLY A 101 3.97 19.76 14.51
CA GLY A 101 3.57 18.37 14.62
C GLY A 101 2.08 18.20 14.36
N ALA A 102 1.73 17.13 13.67
CA ALA A 102 0.35 16.78 13.37
C ALA A 102 0.12 15.27 13.41
N MET A 103 -1.14 14.88 13.54
CA MET A 103 -1.58 13.50 13.43
C MET A 103 -2.72 13.38 12.43
N LEU A 104 -2.81 12.22 11.78
CA LEU A 104 -3.87 11.88 10.84
C LEU A 104 -4.52 10.56 11.27
N MET A 105 -5.84 10.55 11.40
CA MET A 105 -6.61 9.33 11.54
C MET A 105 -6.89 8.73 10.16
N ARG A 106 -6.12 7.70 9.81
CA ARG A 106 -6.31 6.94 8.57
C ARG A 106 -7.23 5.75 8.82
N VAL A 107 -8.18 5.55 7.91
CA VAL A 107 -9.17 4.48 7.98
C VAL A 107 -9.08 3.59 6.75
N ALA A 108 -9.05 2.28 6.92
CA ALA A 108 -8.98 1.32 5.83
C ALA A 108 -9.56 -0.03 6.28
N GLU A 109 -9.97 -0.89 5.35
CA GLU A 109 -10.38 -2.27 5.71
C GLU A 109 -9.20 -3.11 6.22
N SER A 110 -7.98 -2.79 5.80
CA SER A 110 -6.76 -3.43 6.28
C SER A 110 -5.52 -2.58 6.00
N HIS A 111 -4.58 -2.59 6.94
CA HIS A 111 -3.22 -2.07 6.75
C HIS A 111 -2.20 -3.17 6.40
N VAL A 112 -2.64 -4.39 6.07
CA VAL A 112 -1.73 -5.44 5.58
C VAL A 112 -1.14 -5.04 4.22
N ARG A 113 0.16 -5.27 4.08
CA ARG A 113 1.03 -4.84 2.97
C ARG A 113 1.74 -6.06 2.39
N PHE A 114 2.27 -5.97 1.17
CA PHE A 114 3.13 -7.03 0.63
C PHE A 114 4.34 -7.28 1.56
N GLY A 115 4.90 -6.18 2.08
CA GLY A 115 5.98 -6.19 3.07
C GLY A 115 5.73 -6.99 4.36
N HIS A 116 4.47 -7.24 4.74
CA HIS A 116 4.16 -8.10 5.89
C HIS A 116 4.46 -9.58 5.59
N PHE A 117 4.14 -10.04 4.38
CA PHE A 117 4.44 -11.39 3.94
C PHE A 117 5.95 -11.58 3.76
N GLU A 118 6.61 -10.60 3.14
CA GLU A 118 8.06 -10.60 2.99
C GLU A 118 8.79 -10.66 4.34
N HIS A 119 8.31 -9.93 5.36
CA HIS A 119 8.91 -9.94 6.70
C HIS A 119 9.05 -11.36 7.25
N PHE A 120 7.95 -12.12 7.28
CA PHE A 120 7.96 -13.48 7.82
C PHE A 120 8.67 -14.47 6.89
N TYR A 121 8.59 -14.27 5.58
CA TYR A 121 9.29 -15.10 4.61
C TYR A 121 10.81 -15.02 4.78
N TYR A 122 11.38 -13.80 4.78
CA TYR A 122 12.84 -13.62 4.92
C TYR A 122 13.36 -13.95 6.33
N ARG A 123 12.48 -14.04 7.33
CA ARG A 123 12.79 -14.58 8.66
C ARG A 123 12.75 -16.11 8.73
N ARG A 124 12.43 -16.79 7.62
CA ARG A 124 12.25 -18.25 7.55
C ARG A 124 11.14 -18.74 8.47
N GLU A 125 10.04 -17.97 8.56
CA GLU A 125 8.84 -18.30 9.33
C GLU A 125 7.63 -18.55 8.38
N PRO A 126 7.68 -19.57 7.49
CA PRO A 126 6.66 -19.78 6.46
C PRO A 126 5.27 -20.05 7.04
N GLN A 127 5.18 -20.61 8.25
CA GLN A 127 3.90 -20.82 8.93
C GLN A 127 3.21 -19.49 9.25
N LYS A 128 3.98 -18.43 9.56
CA LYS A 128 3.42 -17.08 9.80
C LYS A 128 2.99 -16.40 8.50
N VAL A 129 3.69 -16.66 7.40
CA VAL A 129 3.24 -16.21 6.06
C VAL A 129 1.88 -16.83 5.74
N GLN A 130 1.75 -18.14 5.92
CA GLN A 130 0.49 -18.85 5.68
C GLN A 130 -0.62 -18.38 6.63
N GLN A 131 -0.31 -18.19 7.92
CA GLN A 131 -1.25 -17.64 8.91
C GLN A 131 -1.76 -16.25 8.51
N LEU A 132 -0.88 -15.39 7.99
CA LEU A 132 -1.27 -14.08 7.50
C LEU A 132 -2.14 -14.18 6.24
N ALA A 133 -1.83 -15.10 5.32
CA ALA A 133 -2.67 -15.35 4.15
C ALA A 133 -4.08 -15.84 4.57
N ASP A 134 -4.16 -16.79 5.51
CA ASP A 134 -5.42 -17.26 6.07
C ASP A 134 -6.23 -16.14 6.74
N TYR A 135 -5.56 -15.26 7.49
CA TYR A 135 -6.19 -14.08 8.08
C TYR A 135 -6.79 -13.17 6.99
N VAL A 136 -5.98 -12.81 5.99
CA VAL A 136 -6.42 -11.92 4.91
C VAL A 136 -7.58 -12.53 4.11
N ILE A 137 -7.50 -13.82 3.77
CA ILE A 137 -8.56 -14.53 3.04
C ILE A 137 -9.83 -14.55 3.88
N ARG A 138 -9.76 -14.94 5.14
CA ARG A 138 -10.93 -15.01 6.04
C ARG A 138 -11.69 -13.69 6.11
N HIS A 139 -10.97 -12.58 6.18
CA HIS A 139 -11.56 -11.27 6.43
C HIS A 139 -11.90 -10.47 5.16
N HIS A 140 -11.21 -10.70 4.05
CA HIS A 140 -11.33 -9.87 2.84
C HIS A 140 -11.66 -10.64 1.55
N TRP A 141 -11.59 -11.98 1.60
CA TRP A 141 -12.09 -12.90 0.57
C TRP A 141 -12.83 -14.08 1.19
N PRO A 142 -13.86 -13.84 2.04
CA PRO A 142 -14.54 -14.92 2.78
C PRO A 142 -15.13 -16.00 1.86
N GLN A 143 -15.51 -15.63 0.63
CA GLN A 143 -16.01 -16.55 -0.39
C GLN A 143 -14.99 -17.62 -0.84
N LEU A 144 -13.71 -17.45 -0.53
CA LEU A 144 -12.65 -18.41 -0.90
C LEU A 144 -12.30 -19.39 0.22
N GLN A 145 -12.88 -19.27 1.42
CA GLN A 145 -12.39 -20.05 2.58
C GLN A 145 -12.46 -21.57 2.39
N ASP A 146 -13.52 -22.04 1.71
CA ASP A 146 -13.78 -23.46 1.50
C ASP A 146 -13.27 -23.97 0.14
N GLU A 147 -12.61 -23.11 -0.64
CA GLU A 147 -12.03 -23.47 -1.94
C GLU A 147 -10.72 -24.25 -1.76
N ALA A 148 -10.56 -25.36 -2.49
CA ALA A 148 -9.33 -26.16 -2.44
C ALA A 148 -8.09 -25.35 -2.82
N ASP A 149 -8.22 -24.47 -3.82
CA ASP A 149 -7.15 -23.63 -4.34
C ASP A 149 -7.18 -22.19 -3.79
N LYS A 150 -7.73 -21.99 -2.57
CA LYS A 150 -7.98 -20.66 -1.98
C LYS A 150 -6.82 -19.68 -2.08
N TYR A 151 -5.58 -20.13 -1.86
CA TYR A 151 -4.40 -19.27 -1.88
C TYR A 151 -4.07 -18.78 -3.28
N LEU A 152 -4.21 -19.64 -4.29
CA LEU A 152 -3.98 -19.27 -5.69
C LEU A 152 -5.08 -18.32 -6.18
N LEU A 153 -6.34 -18.63 -5.89
CA LEU A 153 -7.48 -17.76 -6.22
C LEU A 153 -7.35 -16.38 -5.56
N TRP A 154 -6.94 -16.36 -4.29
CA TRP A 154 -6.65 -15.12 -3.56
C TRP A 154 -5.52 -14.35 -4.22
N PHE A 155 -4.38 -14.98 -4.53
CA PHE A 155 -3.24 -14.32 -5.14
C PHE A 155 -3.59 -13.73 -6.52
N ARG A 156 -4.35 -14.44 -7.37
CA ARG A 156 -4.92 -13.90 -8.61
C ARG A 156 -5.78 -12.65 -8.36
N GLY A 157 -6.61 -12.69 -7.31
CA GLY A 157 -7.39 -11.55 -6.86
C GLY A 157 -6.52 -10.35 -6.47
N VAL A 158 -5.40 -10.57 -5.77
CA VAL A 158 -4.42 -9.52 -5.44
C VAL A 158 -3.80 -8.95 -6.71
N VAL A 159 -3.32 -9.80 -7.63
CA VAL A 159 -2.75 -9.38 -8.93
C VAL A 159 -3.73 -8.48 -9.69
N THR A 160 -4.98 -8.92 -9.81
CA THR A 160 -6.03 -8.17 -10.53
C THR A 160 -6.32 -6.82 -9.86
N ARG A 161 -6.47 -6.78 -8.53
CA ARG A 161 -6.72 -5.52 -7.82
C ARG A 161 -5.55 -4.53 -7.95
N THR A 162 -4.31 -5.01 -7.85
CA THR A 162 -3.13 -4.17 -8.06
C THR A 162 -3.09 -3.62 -9.50
N ALA A 163 -3.34 -4.46 -10.50
CA ALA A 163 -3.40 -4.06 -11.91
C ALA A 163 -4.47 -2.97 -12.16
N GLN A 164 -5.68 -3.16 -11.61
CA GLN A 164 -6.78 -2.22 -11.74
C GLN A 164 -6.51 -0.87 -11.06
N THR A 165 -5.90 -0.88 -9.88
CA THR A 165 -5.53 0.34 -9.15
C THR A 165 -4.47 1.13 -9.93
N ILE A 166 -3.42 0.46 -10.41
CA ILE A 166 -2.38 1.11 -11.21
C ILE A 166 -2.95 1.62 -12.54
N ALA A 167 -3.80 0.85 -13.22
CA ALA A 167 -4.50 1.33 -14.42
C ALA A 167 -5.29 2.61 -14.13
N SER A 168 -5.96 2.68 -12.97
CA SER A 168 -6.68 3.86 -12.53
C SER A 168 -5.74 5.06 -12.33
N TRP A 169 -4.58 4.85 -11.68
CA TRP A 169 -3.55 5.89 -11.52
C TRP A 169 -3.09 6.44 -12.86
N GLN A 170 -2.80 5.57 -13.83
CA GLN A 170 -2.41 6.01 -15.18
C GLN A 170 -3.50 6.86 -15.85
N THR A 171 -4.79 6.51 -15.70
CA THR A 171 -5.89 7.24 -16.35
C THR A 171 -6.20 8.63 -15.76
N VAL A 172 -5.75 8.90 -14.54
CA VAL A 172 -5.95 10.19 -13.87
C VAL A 172 -4.64 10.98 -13.71
N GLY A 173 -3.53 10.49 -14.27
CA GLY A 173 -2.24 11.15 -14.15
C GLY A 173 -1.69 11.15 -12.71
N PHE A 174 -1.99 10.14 -11.90
CA PHE A 174 -1.47 10.07 -10.53
C PHE A 174 -0.12 9.35 -10.49
N ALA A 175 0.91 10.02 -9.98
CA ALA A 175 2.22 9.46 -9.67
C ALA A 175 2.38 9.32 -8.15
N HIS A 176 2.60 8.08 -7.67
CA HIS A 176 2.72 7.76 -6.25
C HIS A 176 4.08 8.14 -5.65
N GLY A 177 5.16 7.97 -6.43
CA GLY A 177 6.53 8.37 -6.07
C GLY A 177 7.28 7.47 -5.08
N VAL A 178 6.62 6.51 -4.42
CA VAL A 178 7.24 5.59 -3.44
C VAL A 178 6.55 4.22 -3.46
N MET A 179 6.58 3.54 -4.60
CA MET A 179 6.01 2.19 -4.76
C MET A 179 6.96 1.11 -4.22
N ASN A 180 7.43 1.30 -2.98
CA ASN A 180 8.10 0.23 -2.24
C ASN A 180 7.08 -0.86 -1.91
N THR A 181 7.55 -2.09 -1.72
CA THR A 181 6.67 -3.23 -1.37
C THR A 181 5.96 -3.06 -0.02
N ASP A 182 6.54 -2.31 0.92
CA ASP A 182 5.86 -1.90 2.16
C ASP A 182 4.73 -0.89 1.92
N ASN A 183 4.68 -0.20 0.78
CA ASN A 183 3.59 0.70 0.40
C ASN A 183 2.59 0.05 -0.57
N MET A 184 2.66 -1.26 -0.78
CA MET A 184 1.68 -2.00 -1.58
C MET A 184 0.65 -2.65 -0.66
N SER A 185 -0.58 -2.15 -0.68
CA SER A 185 -1.69 -2.74 0.07
C SER A 185 -2.04 -4.14 -0.48
N ILE A 186 -2.27 -5.10 0.41
CA ILE A 186 -2.73 -6.44 0.00
C ILE A 186 -4.13 -6.41 -0.64
N LEU A 187 -4.90 -5.35 -0.37
CA LEU A 187 -6.26 -5.16 -0.89
C LEU A 187 -6.30 -4.34 -2.19
N GLY A 188 -5.15 -3.89 -2.69
CA GLY A 188 -5.07 -3.01 -3.87
C GLY A 188 -5.48 -1.56 -3.59
N LEU A 189 -5.40 -1.10 -2.34
CA LEU A 189 -5.65 0.30 -1.98
C LEU A 189 -4.43 1.19 -2.26
N THR A 190 -4.67 2.40 -2.74
CA THR A 190 -3.69 3.50 -2.69
C THR A 190 -3.45 3.87 -1.22
N ILE A 191 -2.20 3.77 -0.74
CA ILE A 191 -1.81 3.89 0.67
C ILE A 191 -0.48 4.65 0.81
N ASP A 192 -0.28 5.32 1.96
CA ASP A 192 0.97 6.02 2.31
C ASP A 192 1.38 7.13 1.34
N TYR A 193 0.49 8.11 1.23
CA TYR A 193 0.72 9.36 0.51
C TYR A 193 1.88 10.15 1.12
N GLY A 194 2.95 10.33 0.33
CA GLY A 194 4.11 11.15 0.67
C GLY A 194 4.42 12.13 -0.46
N PRO A 195 5.49 11.90 -1.24
CA PRO A 195 5.85 12.73 -2.39
C PRO A 195 5.06 12.33 -3.64
N TYR A 196 3.73 12.21 -3.55
CA TYR A 196 2.88 11.98 -4.71
C TYR A 196 2.70 13.28 -5.53
N GLY A 197 2.30 13.13 -6.79
CA GLY A 197 1.85 14.23 -7.65
C GLY A 197 0.75 13.79 -8.60
N PHE A 198 -0.20 14.67 -8.88
CA PHE A 198 -1.04 14.55 -10.07
C PHE A 198 -0.35 15.33 -11.20
N LEU A 199 -0.40 14.83 -12.43
CA LEU A 199 0.13 15.52 -13.59
C LEU A 199 -0.69 16.79 -13.84
N ASP A 200 0.00 17.93 -13.90
CA ASP A 200 -0.56 19.18 -14.41
C ASP A 200 -0.43 19.17 -15.94
N ASP A 201 0.79 19.34 -16.45
CA ASP A 201 1.13 19.05 -17.84
C ASP A 201 1.39 17.55 -18.03
N PHE A 202 0.96 17.01 -19.17
CA PHE A 202 1.20 15.60 -19.47
C PHE A 202 2.68 15.35 -19.75
N GLN A 203 3.35 14.71 -18.79
CA GLN A 203 4.74 14.31 -18.87
C GLN A 203 4.87 12.82 -18.46
N PRO A 204 5.04 11.89 -19.42
CA PRO A 204 5.11 10.44 -19.12
C PRO A 204 6.23 10.05 -18.14
N ASP A 205 7.39 10.68 -18.28
CA ASP A 205 8.59 10.41 -17.46
C ASP A 205 8.61 11.20 -16.14
N PHE A 206 7.49 11.83 -15.75
CA PHE A 206 7.41 12.66 -14.55
C PHE A 206 7.82 11.91 -13.27
N ILE A 207 8.77 12.48 -12.54
CA ILE A 207 9.27 11.99 -11.24
C ILE A 207 8.77 12.93 -10.14
N CYS A 208 7.73 12.52 -9.42
CA CYS A 208 7.15 13.32 -8.31
C CYS A 208 8.00 13.30 -7.03
N ASN A 209 8.88 12.31 -6.87
CA ASN A 209 9.72 12.15 -5.69
C ASN A 209 11.14 12.68 -5.94
N HIS A 210 11.49 13.80 -5.29
CA HIS A 210 12.82 14.41 -5.37
C HIS A 210 13.97 13.51 -4.86
N SER A 211 13.67 12.43 -4.12
CA SER A 211 14.66 11.43 -3.69
C SER A 211 14.79 10.25 -4.67
N ASP A 212 13.98 10.20 -5.74
CA ASP A 212 14.04 9.16 -6.77
C ASP A 212 14.95 9.57 -7.93
N TYR A 213 16.26 9.61 -7.67
CA TYR A 213 17.26 10.09 -8.64
C TYR A 213 17.35 9.25 -9.92
N GLN A 214 16.84 8.02 -9.90
CA GLN A 214 16.87 7.11 -11.05
C GLN A 214 15.53 7.05 -11.80
N GLY A 215 14.51 7.76 -11.34
CA GLY A 215 13.16 7.70 -11.92
C GLY A 215 12.53 6.32 -11.81
N ARG A 216 12.89 5.53 -10.79
CA ARG A 216 12.35 4.18 -10.59
C ARG A 216 10.82 4.21 -10.49
N TYR A 217 10.28 5.24 -9.85
CA TYR A 217 8.86 5.45 -9.61
C TYR A 217 8.29 6.61 -10.45
N SER A 218 8.88 6.88 -11.63
CA SER A 218 8.27 7.79 -12.60
C SER A 218 6.87 7.32 -13.00
N PHE A 219 6.05 8.25 -13.47
CA PHE A 219 4.65 7.99 -13.84
C PHE A 219 4.51 6.83 -14.86
N GLU A 220 5.32 6.79 -15.91
CA GLU A 220 5.30 5.71 -16.90
C GLU A 220 5.81 4.36 -16.35
N ASN A 221 6.64 4.36 -15.31
CA ASN A 221 7.24 3.15 -14.74
C ASN A 221 6.31 2.43 -13.75
N GLN A 222 5.25 3.09 -13.25
CA GLN A 222 4.34 2.49 -12.25
C GLN A 222 3.76 1.12 -12.67
N PRO A 223 3.32 0.90 -13.93
CA PRO A 223 2.88 -0.43 -14.40
C PRO A 223 3.95 -1.52 -14.24
N ALA A 224 5.20 -1.26 -14.62
CA ALA A 224 6.27 -2.25 -14.52
C ALA A 224 6.67 -2.49 -13.06
N VAL A 225 6.72 -1.43 -12.25
CA VAL A 225 7.00 -1.53 -10.81
C VAL A 225 5.91 -2.32 -10.07
N GLY A 226 4.64 -2.15 -10.45
CA GLY A 226 3.53 -2.93 -9.92
C GLY A 226 3.72 -4.43 -10.08
N LEU A 227 4.11 -4.86 -11.29
CA LEU A 227 4.43 -6.26 -11.57
C LEU A 227 5.64 -6.74 -10.74
N TRP A 228 6.70 -5.94 -10.68
CA TRP A 228 7.88 -6.29 -9.89
C TRP A 228 7.54 -6.47 -8.40
N ASN A 229 6.69 -5.61 -7.84
CA ASN A 229 6.22 -5.74 -6.47
C ASN A 229 5.37 -7.00 -6.25
N LEU A 230 4.50 -7.36 -7.21
CA LEU A 230 3.75 -8.62 -7.18
C LEU A 230 4.67 -9.84 -7.25
N GLN A 231 5.77 -9.79 -8.00
CA GLN A 231 6.78 -10.86 -8.03
C GLN A 231 7.46 -11.03 -6.66
N ARG A 232 7.70 -9.93 -5.91
CA ARG A 232 8.22 -10.01 -4.54
C ARG A 232 7.21 -10.65 -3.59
N LEU A 233 5.93 -10.29 -3.71
CA LEU A 233 4.86 -10.96 -2.97
C LEU A 233 4.79 -12.46 -3.33
N ALA A 234 4.77 -12.81 -4.61
CA ALA A 234 4.73 -14.20 -5.08
C ALA A 234 5.85 -15.05 -4.47
N GLN A 235 7.08 -14.51 -4.42
CA GLN A 235 8.22 -15.16 -3.78
C GLN A 235 7.94 -15.52 -2.32
N SER A 236 7.24 -14.65 -1.57
CA SER A 236 6.90 -14.92 -0.18
C SER A 236 5.87 -16.06 -0.02
N LEU A 237 5.06 -16.31 -1.06
CA LEU A 237 3.99 -17.33 -1.07
C LEU A 237 4.45 -18.69 -1.61
N SER A 238 5.68 -18.79 -2.16
CA SER A 238 6.25 -20.03 -2.69
C SER A 238 6.34 -21.21 -1.71
N PRO A 239 6.31 -21.04 -0.37
CA PRO A 239 6.26 -22.18 0.54
C PRO A 239 4.97 -23.02 0.45
N PHE A 240 3.88 -22.47 -0.07
CA PHE A 240 2.58 -23.14 -0.12
C PHE A 240 1.80 -22.92 -1.43
N ILE A 241 2.41 -22.29 -2.44
CA ILE A 241 1.90 -22.20 -3.81
C ILE A 241 3.04 -22.59 -4.76
N SER A 242 2.78 -23.44 -5.76
CA SER A 242 3.80 -23.86 -6.71
C SER A 242 4.29 -22.69 -7.57
N ALA A 243 5.55 -22.74 -7.99
CA ALA A 243 6.14 -21.70 -8.86
C ALA A 243 5.39 -21.58 -10.20
N GLU A 244 4.94 -22.70 -10.77
CA GLU A 244 4.14 -22.72 -11.99
C GLU A 244 2.81 -21.95 -11.81
N ALA A 245 2.09 -22.20 -10.72
CA ALA A 245 0.83 -21.52 -10.44
C ALA A 245 1.03 -20.03 -10.13
N LEU A 246 2.10 -19.67 -9.40
CA LEU A 246 2.46 -18.27 -9.14
C LEU A 246 2.78 -17.52 -10.44
N ASN A 247 3.57 -18.12 -11.33
CA ASN A 247 3.90 -17.52 -12.62
C ASN A 247 2.65 -17.34 -13.49
N ALA A 248 1.79 -18.35 -13.57
CA ALA A 248 0.53 -18.24 -14.30
C ALA A 248 -0.36 -17.10 -13.80
N ALA A 249 -0.45 -16.90 -12.47
CA ALA A 249 -1.18 -15.78 -11.90
C ALA A 249 -0.50 -14.42 -12.17
N LEU A 250 0.83 -14.35 -12.19
CA LEU A 250 1.57 -13.13 -12.53
C LEU A 250 1.38 -12.73 -14.01
N ASP A 251 1.31 -13.70 -14.92
CA ASP A 251 1.09 -13.47 -16.36
C ASP A 251 -0.27 -12.81 -16.65
N GLU A 252 -1.26 -12.99 -15.75
CA GLU A 252 -2.58 -12.33 -15.85
C GLU A 252 -2.50 -10.81 -15.60
N TYR A 253 -1.44 -10.30 -14.96
CA TYR A 253 -1.29 -8.88 -14.61
C TYR A 253 -1.40 -7.95 -15.81
N GLN A 254 -0.66 -8.23 -16.88
CA GLN A 254 -0.61 -7.35 -18.05
C GLN A 254 -1.98 -7.25 -18.72
N HIS A 255 -2.68 -8.39 -18.85
CA HIS A 255 -4.01 -8.41 -19.43
C HIS A 255 -5.03 -7.64 -18.56
N ALA A 256 -5.02 -7.86 -17.24
CA ALA A 256 -5.89 -7.14 -16.32
C ALA A 256 -5.64 -5.61 -16.34
N LEU A 257 -4.37 -5.19 -16.37
CA LEU A 257 -3.98 -3.79 -16.40
C LEU A 257 -4.44 -3.12 -17.70
N LEU A 258 -4.12 -3.70 -18.86
CA LEU A 258 -4.45 -3.11 -20.16
C LEU A 258 -5.95 -3.10 -20.42
N THR A 259 -6.69 -4.09 -19.91
CA THR A 259 -8.15 -4.13 -20.00
C THR A 259 -8.78 -3.01 -19.18
N ALA A 260 -8.39 -2.86 -17.91
CA ALA A 260 -8.90 -1.80 -17.04
C ALA A 260 -8.51 -0.40 -17.54
N TYR A 261 -7.26 -0.23 -17.99
CA TYR A 261 -6.78 1.02 -18.57
C TYR A 261 -7.54 1.38 -19.85
N GLY A 262 -7.64 0.42 -20.79
CA GLY A 262 -8.30 0.62 -22.07
C GLY A 262 -9.78 0.97 -21.92
N GLN A 263 -10.50 0.33 -20.99
CA GLN A 263 -11.90 0.69 -20.71
C GLN A 263 -12.01 2.12 -20.19
N ARG A 264 -11.25 2.46 -19.13
CA ARG A 264 -11.30 3.80 -18.50
C ARG A 264 -10.87 4.91 -19.45
N MET A 265 -9.90 4.66 -20.34
CA MET A 265 -9.50 5.64 -21.34
C MET A 265 -10.56 5.83 -22.41
N ARG A 266 -11.30 4.78 -22.82
CA ARG A 266 -12.46 4.92 -23.71
C ARG A 266 -13.58 5.73 -23.07
N ASP A 267 -13.84 5.54 -21.77
CA ASP A 267 -14.86 6.31 -21.05
C ASP A 267 -14.51 7.82 -20.94
N LYS A 268 -13.24 8.19 -21.12
CA LYS A 268 -12.75 9.58 -21.09
C LYS A 268 -12.78 10.28 -22.46
N LEU A 269 -12.94 9.54 -23.55
CA LEU A 269 -12.88 10.02 -24.94
C LEU A 269 -14.29 10.19 -25.53
#